data_AF-A0A2E0R962-F1
#
_entry.id   AF-A0A2E0R962-F1
#
_cell.length_a   1.000
_cell.length_b   1.000
_cell.length_c   1.000
_cell.angle_alpha   90.00
_cell.angle_beta   90.00
_cell.angle_gamma   90.00
#
_symmetry.space_group_name_H-M   'P 1'
#
loop_
_entity.id
_entity.type
_entity.pdbx_description
1 polymer ?
#
loop_
_entity_poly.entity_id
_entity_poly.type
_entity_poly.pdbx_seq_one_letter_code
_entity_poly.pdbx_strand_id
1 'polypeptide(L)'
;MSNQSQLKKLVTLQKSDGWKIVNEVMKDEILQLALLMARSKEMSQQEVDFNRGAIWAAEQMLNLPKKITHKLEGEIALEDNGIGHG
;
A
#
# COMPACT_ATOMS: atom_id res chain seq x y z
N MET A 1 6.71 -8.76 -19.76
CA MET A 1 5.26 -8.65 -19.46
C MET A 1 4.86 -7.22 -19.79
N SER A 2 3.86 -6.98 -20.63
CA SER A 2 3.47 -5.60 -20.99
C SER A 2 2.84 -4.86 -19.81
N ASN A 3 2.90 -3.53 -19.82
CA ASN A 3 2.32 -2.67 -18.78
C ASN A 3 0.81 -2.92 -18.63
N GLN A 4 0.09 -3.14 -19.74
CA GLN A 4 -1.32 -3.53 -19.74
C GLN A 4 -1.56 -4.88 -19.05
N SER A 5 -0.67 -5.87 -19.26
CA SER A 5 -0.77 -7.17 -18.60
C SER A 5 -0.49 -7.07 -17.10
N GLN A 6 0.43 -6.21 -16.67
CA GLN A 6 0.72 -5.98 -15.26
C GLN A 6 -0.45 -5.27 -14.55
N LEU A 7 -1.01 -4.24 -15.20
CA LEU A 7 -2.17 -3.49 -14.71
C LEU A 7 -3.37 -4.43 -14.48
N LYS A 8 -3.68 -5.30 -15.45
CA LYS A 8 -4.76 -6.28 -15.32
C LYS A 8 -4.58 -7.22 -14.12
N LYS A 9 -3.34 -7.69 -13.89
CA LYS A 9 -3.02 -8.55 -12.75
C LYS A 9 -3.18 -7.82 -11.40
N LEU A 10 -2.75 -6.56 -11.33
CA LEU A 10 -2.89 -5.74 -10.11
C LEU A 10 -4.34 -5.37 -9.80
N VAL A 11 -5.14 -5.06 -10.81
CA VAL A 11 -6.59 -4.85 -10.65
C VAL A 11 -7.27 -6.14 -10.18
N THR A 12 -6.86 -7.28 -10.72
CA THR A 12 -7.38 -8.59 -10.29
C THR A 12 -6.99 -8.88 -8.84
N LEU A 13 -5.74 -8.63 -8.45
CA LEU A 13 -5.28 -8.75 -7.07
C LEU A 13 -6.14 -7.89 -6.13
N GLN A 14 -6.32 -6.60 -6.45
CA GLN A 14 -7.11 -5.68 -5.61
C GLN A 14 -8.57 -6.10 -5.42
N LYS A 15 -9.16 -6.79 -6.40
CA LYS A 15 -10.53 -7.30 -6.34
C LYS A 15 -10.63 -8.68 -5.69
N SER A 16 -9.52 -9.38 -5.54
CA SER A 16 -9.49 -10.75 -5.03
C SER A 16 -9.88 -10.81 -3.55
N ASP A 17 -10.58 -11.87 -3.16
CA ASP A 17 -10.95 -12.07 -1.75
C ASP A 17 -9.71 -12.29 -0.87
N GLY A 18 -8.65 -12.91 -1.41
CA GLY A 18 -7.37 -13.03 -0.73
C GLY A 18 -6.76 -11.67 -0.35
N TRP A 19 -6.79 -10.69 -1.27
CA TRP A 19 -6.33 -9.35 -0.94
C TRP A 19 -7.23 -8.65 0.08
N LYS A 20 -8.55 -8.83 0.03
CA LYS A 20 -9.46 -8.27 1.04
C LYS A 20 -9.10 -8.78 2.44
N ILE A 21 -8.90 -10.08 2.60
CA ILE A 21 -8.50 -10.70 3.88
C ILE A 21 -7.19 -10.09 4.37
N VAL A 22 -6.16 -10.02 3.52
CA VAL A 22 -4.87 -9.42 3.88
C VAL A 22 -5.03 -7.95 4.27
N ASN A 23 -5.85 -7.20 3.53
CA ASN A 23 -6.08 -5.78 3.75
C ASN A 23 -6.78 -5.52 5.09
N GLU A 24 -7.78 -6.34 5.42
CA GLU A 24 -8.54 -6.27 6.68
C GLU A 24 -7.64 -6.62 7.87
N VAL A 25 -6.95 -7.76 7.84
CA VAL A 25 -6.04 -8.17 8.92
C VAL A 25 -4.99 -7.10 9.19
N MET A 26 -4.38 -6.55 8.16
CA MET A 26 -3.33 -5.54 8.35
C MET A 26 -3.88 -4.19 8.84
N LYS A 27 -5.12 -3.82 8.50
CA LYS A 27 -5.78 -2.64 9.10
C LYS A 27 -6.08 -2.86 10.58
N ASP A 28 -6.50 -4.07 10.95
CA ASP A 28 -6.76 -4.41 12.35
C ASP A 28 -5.46 -4.37 13.18
N GLU A 29 -4.36 -4.90 12.66
CA GLU A 29 -3.03 -4.82 13.30
C GLU A 29 -2.57 -3.36 13.50
N ILE A 30 -2.73 -2.52 12.48
CA ILE A 30 -2.43 -1.07 12.58
C ILE A 30 -3.27 -0.42 13.67
N LEU A 31 -4.58 -0.71 13.72
CA LEU A 31 -5.48 -0.16 14.71
C LEU A 31 -5.11 -0.62 16.12
N GLN A 32 -4.79 -1.90 16.30
CA GLN A 32 -4.37 -2.45 17.59
C GLN A 32 -3.09 -1.77 18.08
N LEU A 33 -2.09 -1.58 17.22
CA LEU A 33 -0.86 -0.89 17.57
C LEU A 33 -1.10 0.58 17.93
N ALA A 34 -1.94 1.28 17.16
CA ALA A 34 -2.32 2.66 17.46
C ALA A 34 -3.05 2.78 18.81
N LEU A 35 -3.95 1.85 19.13
CA LEU A 35 -4.65 1.79 20.42
C LEU A 35 -3.70 1.47 21.58
N LEU A 36 -2.73 0.56 21.37
CA LEU A 36 -1.69 0.27 22.36
C LEU A 36 -0.89 1.54 22.68
N MET A 37 -0.48 2.28 21.65
CA MET A 37 0.25 3.54 21.82
C MET A 37 -0.57 4.61 22.55
N ALA A 38 -1.85 4.73 22.23
CA ALA A 38 -2.73 5.72 22.87
C ALA A 38 -3.03 5.38 24.34
N ARG A 39 -3.00 4.10 24.72
CA ARG A 39 -3.33 3.63 26.07
C ARG A 39 -2.12 3.40 26.95
N SER A 40 -0.93 3.23 26.38
CA SER A 40 0.29 3.04 27.17
C SER A 40 0.66 4.33 27.87
N LYS A 41 0.74 4.27 29.20
CA LYS A 41 1.09 5.42 30.05
C LYS A 41 2.60 5.65 30.10
N GLU A 42 3.39 4.63 29.77
CA GLU A 42 4.84 4.67 29.77
C GLU A 42 5.35 4.07 28.45
N MET A 43 5.72 4.93 27.53
CA MET A 43 6.43 4.57 26.31
C MET A 43 7.52 5.61 26.12
N SER A 44 8.76 5.17 25.94
CA SER A 44 9.86 6.07 25.64
C SER A 44 9.64 6.75 24.29
N GLN A 45 10.26 7.91 24.08
CA GLN A 45 10.18 8.62 22.80
C GLN A 45 10.65 7.74 21.62
N GLN A 46 11.69 6.93 21.84
CA GLN A 46 12.22 6.03 20.82
C GLN A 46 11.22 4.93 20.42
N GLU A 47 10.51 4.35 21.38
CA GLU A 47 9.46 3.37 21.12
C GLU A 47 8.26 3.99 20.40
N VAL A 48 7.87 5.21 20.76
CA VAL A 48 6.82 5.96 20.05
C VAL A 48 7.22 6.17 18.59
N ASP A 49 8.43 6.65 18.33
CA ASP A 49 8.91 6.93 16.98
C ASP A 49 9.05 5.65 16.14
N PHE A 50 9.51 4.55 16.75
CA PHE A 50 9.54 3.25 16.10
C PHE A 50 8.13 2.78 15.70
N ASN A 51 7.18 2.82 16.62
CA ASN A 51 5.81 2.37 16.36
C ASN A 51 5.12 3.25 15.30
N ARG A 52 5.36 4.57 15.30
CA ARG A 52 4.89 5.47 14.22
C ARG A 52 5.45 5.06 12.86
N GLY A 53 6.75 4.75 12.79
CA GLY A 53 7.40 4.27 11.58
C GLY A 53 6.81 2.95 11.08
N ALA A 54 6.56 2.01 11.99
CA ALA A 54 5.94 0.72 11.68
C ALA A 54 4.51 0.88 11.13
N ILE A 55 3.68 1.72 11.78
CA ILE A 55 2.33 2.05 11.30
C ILE A 55 2.40 2.65 9.90
N TRP A 56 3.25 3.65 9.69
CA TRP A 56 3.40 4.30 8.40
C TRP A 56 3.80 3.30 7.30
N ALA A 57 4.77 2.43 7.57
CA ALA A 57 5.21 1.42 6.61
C ALA A 57 4.09 0.43 6.25
N ALA A 58 3.32 -0.02 7.24
CA ALA A 58 2.17 -0.90 7.02
C ALA A 58 1.09 -0.23 6.15
N GLU A 59 0.79 1.06 6.40
CA GLU A 59 -0.10 1.84 5.54
C GLU A 59 0.42 1.96 4.10
N GLN A 60 1.74 2.10 3.90
CA GLN A 60 2.31 2.14 2.56
C GLN A 60 2.13 0.80 1.83
N MET A 61 2.24 -0.32 2.53
CA MET A 61 2.05 -1.66 1.96
C MET A 61 0.61 -1.90 1.53
N LEU A 62 -0.38 -1.47 2.33
CA LEU A 62 -1.79 -1.52 1.98
C LEU A 62 -2.12 -0.73 0.71
N ASN A 63 -1.39 0.35 0.47
CA ASN A 63 -1.59 1.23 -0.70
C ASN A 63 -0.75 0.81 -1.92
N LEU A 64 0.15 -0.17 -1.78
CA LEU A 64 1.12 -0.51 -2.80
C LEU A 64 0.48 -0.93 -4.14
N PRO A 65 -0.55 -1.81 -4.19
CA PRO A 65 -1.17 -2.17 -5.46
C PRO A 65 -1.78 -0.97 -6.18
N LYS A 66 -2.39 -0.04 -5.44
CA LYS A 66 -2.98 1.19 -5.99
C LYS A 66 -1.90 2.11 -6.56
N LYS A 67 -0.79 2.30 -5.85
CA LYS A 67 0.33 3.11 -6.34
C LYS A 67 0.92 2.57 -7.63
N ILE A 68 1.12 1.25 -7.70
CA ILE A 68 1.66 0.61 -8.91
C ILE A 68 0.64 0.72 -10.06
N THR A 69 -0.66 0.57 -9.77
CA THR A 69 -1.74 0.76 -10.76
C THR A 69 -1.68 2.15 -11.38
N HIS A 70 -1.66 3.21 -10.58
CA HIS A 70 -1.58 4.59 -11.09
C HIS A 70 -0.30 4.87 -11.88
N LYS A 71 0.83 4.30 -11.45
CA LYS A 71 2.09 4.41 -12.19
C LYS A 71 1.95 3.79 -13.59
N LEU A 72 1.43 2.56 -13.67
CA LEU A 72 1.24 1.84 -14.93
C LEU A 72 0.21 2.54 -15.84
N GLU A 73 -0.87 3.08 -15.30
CA GLU A 73 -1.84 3.89 -16.04
C GLU A 73 -1.17 5.10 -16.71
N GLY A 74 -0.28 5.78 -15.98
CA GLY A 74 0.52 6.88 -16.53
C GLY A 74 1.49 6.45 -17.63
N GLU A 75 2.21 5.34 -17.42
CA GLU A 75 3.14 4.79 -18.42
C GLU A 75 2.43 4.39 -19.71
N ILE A 76 1.29 3.70 -19.61
CA ILE A 76 0.46 3.31 -20.75
C ILE A 76 -0.05 4.56 -21.49
N ALA A 77 -0.53 5.57 -20.76
CA ALA A 77 -0.99 6.81 -21.39
C ALA A 77 0.13 7.54 -22.15
N LEU A 78 1.37 7.51 -21.65
CA LEU A 78 2.52 8.11 -22.33
C LEU A 78 2.92 7.31 -23.59
N GLU A 79 2.88 5.98 -23.51
CA GLU A 79 3.09 5.07 -24.65
C GLU A 79 2.04 5.30 -25.75
N ASP A 80 0.76 5.36 -25.38
CA ASP A 80 -0.36 5.56 -26.30
C ASP A 80 -0.32 6.93 -27.01
N ASN A 81 0.22 7.96 -26.35
CA ASN A 81 0.38 9.30 -26.92
C ASN A 81 1.70 9.48 -27.70
N GLY A 82 2.51 8.43 -27.86
CA GLY A 82 3.77 8.48 -28.62
C GLY A 82 4.88 9.34 -27.98
N ILE A 83 4.74 9.70 -26.70
CA ILE A 83 5.70 10.55 -25.96
C ILE A 83 6.83 9.68 -25.35
N GLY A 84 6.75 8.36 -25.45
CA GLY A 84 7.66 7.38 -24.82
C GLY A 84 8.92 6.99 -25.61
N HIS A 85 9.20 7.58 -26.79
CA HIS A 85 10.44 7.33 -27.53
C HIS A 85 11.13 8.65 -27.89
N GLY A 86 12.02 9.07 -26.98
CA GLY A 86 13.05 10.08 -27.15
C GLY A 86 14.22 9.75 -26.22
#